data_AF-A0A066YMD1-F1
#
_entry.id   AF-A0A066YMD1-F1
#
_cell.length_a   1.000
_cell.length_b   1.000
_cell.length_c   1.000
_cell.angle_alpha   90.00
_cell.angle_beta   90.00
_cell.angle_gamma   90.00
#
_symmetry.space_group_name_H-M   'P 1'
#
loop_
_entity.id
_entity.type
_entity.pdbx_description
1 polymer ?
#
loop_
_entity_poly.entity_id
_entity_poly.type
_entity_poly.pdbx_seq_one_letter_code
_entity_poly.pdbx_strand_id
1 'polypeptide(L)'
;MSTQGQNEARVIPLRPPARQQPPAPREPLWRDLVGGVLRRERLAQKRTLKDVSETARISMPYLSELERGRKEASSEVLAAAAQALGLGLGDLLSLAQQDLVSHTAHRTRGRAAAPTNGLCLAA
;
A
#
# COMPACT_ATOMS: atom_id res chain seq x y z
N MET A 1 -12.75 33.07 -56.97
CA MET A 1 -13.43 32.91 -55.66
C MET A 1 -14.14 31.58 -55.67
N SER A 2 -13.83 30.70 -54.71
CA SER A 2 -14.72 29.66 -54.14
C SER A 2 -13.86 28.67 -53.34
N THR A 3 -13.82 28.91 -52.03
CA THR A 3 -13.23 28.05 -51.00
C THR A 3 -14.16 26.86 -50.75
N GLN A 4 -13.73 25.64 -51.10
CA GLN A 4 -14.46 24.42 -50.75
C GLN A 4 -14.32 24.18 -49.24
N GLY A 5 -15.45 24.28 -48.53
CA GLY A 5 -15.54 24.16 -47.07
C GLY A 5 -15.05 22.82 -46.54
N GLN A 6 -14.28 22.89 -45.45
CA GLN A 6 -13.79 21.75 -44.69
C GLN A 6 -14.99 20.99 -44.10
N ASN A 7 -15.12 19.71 -44.44
CA ASN A 7 -16.11 18.81 -43.87
C ASN A 7 -15.65 18.37 -42.47
N GLU A 8 -15.87 19.22 -41.48
CA GLU A 8 -15.60 18.91 -40.07
C GLU A 8 -16.82 18.20 -39.46
N ALA A 9 -16.84 16.87 -39.57
CA ALA A 9 -17.81 16.07 -38.83
C ALA A 9 -17.53 16.22 -37.32
N ARG A 10 -18.39 16.99 -36.62
CA ARG A 10 -18.30 17.17 -35.17
C ARG A 10 -18.65 15.84 -34.48
N VAL A 11 -17.62 15.13 -34.04
CA VAL A 11 -17.78 13.90 -33.26
C VAL A 11 -18.38 14.26 -31.90
N ILE A 12 -19.66 13.96 -31.71
CA ILE A 12 -20.32 14.06 -30.40
C ILE A 12 -20.03 12.75 -29.66
N PRO A 13 -19.27 12.77 -28.55
CA PRO A 13 -19.05 11.56 -27.77
C PRO A 13 -20.39 11.12 -27.15
N LEU A 14 -20.91 9.96 -27.58
CA LEU A 14 -22.15 9.36 -27.06
C LEU A 14 -22.04 8.89 -25.60
N ARG A 15 -20.86 9.02 -24.99
CA ARG A 15 -20.60 8.72 -23.58
C ARG A 15 -19.53 9.69 -23.08
N PRO A 16 -19.81 10.50 -22.03
CA PRO A 16 -18.75 11.20 -21.33
C PRO A 16 -17.69 10.16 -20.96
N PRO A 17 -16.37 10.43 -21.12
CA PRO A 17 -15.36 9.53 -20.59
C PRO A 17 -15.70 9.35 -19.11
N ALA A 18 -16.03 8.11 -18.72
CA ALA A 18 -16.25 7.80 -17.32
C ALA A 18 -15.04 8.37 -16.59
N ARG A 19 -15.24 9.32 -15.67
CA ARG A 19 -14.14 9.79 -14.81
C ARG A 19 -13.48 8.52 -14.32
N GLN A 20 -12.22 8.31 -14.72
CA GLN A 20 -11.47 7.14 -14.31
C GLN A 20 -11.35 7.28 -12.80
N GLN A 21 -12.28 6.66 -12.07
CA GLN A 21 -12.17 6.59 -10.63
C GLN A 21 -10.85 5.87 -10.39
N PRO A 22 -9.89 6.50 -9.67
CA PRO A 22 -8.65 5.83 -9.37
C PRO A 22 -9.00 4.47 -8.75
N PRO A 23 -8.29 3.40 -9.15
CA PRO A 23 -8.62 2.06 -8.68
C PRO A 23 -8.71 2.10 -7.16
N ALA A 24 -9.80 1.53 -6.62
CA ALA A 24 -9.99 1.47 -5.18
C ALA A 24 -8.73 0.87 -4.54
N PRO A 25 -8.19 1.49 -3.47
CA PRO A 25 -6.95 1.01 -2.87
C PRO A 25 -7.12 -0.45 -2.44
N ARG A 26 -6.26 -1.32 -2.99
CA ARG A 26 -6.28 -2.77 -2.75
C ARG A 26 -5.96 -3.07 -1.28
N GLU A 27 -6.31 -4.28 -0.86
CA GLU A 27 -5.88 -4.78 0.43
C GLU A 27 -4.34 -4.82 0.52
N PRO A 28 -3.74 -4.27 1.61
CA PRO A 28 -2.28 -4.32 1.75
C PRO A 28 -1.84 -5.78 1.82
N LEU A 29 -0.70 -6.07 1.21
CA LEU A 29 -0.15 -7.42 1.26
C LEU A 29 0.55 -7.63 2.59
N TRP A 30 0.56 -8.88 3.05
CA TRP A 30 1.21 -9.27 4.30
C TRP A 30 2.68 -8.81 4.37
N ARG A 31 3.44 -9.03 3.28
CA ARG A 31 4.84 -8.59 3.17
C ARG A 31 5.03 -7.08 3.32
N ASP A 32 4.07 -6.27 2.89
CA ASP A 32 4.15 -4.81 3.01
C ASP A 32 3.96 -4.38 4.46
N LEU A 33 3.00 -4.99 5.17
CA LEU A 33 2.73 -4.73 6.57
C LEU A 33 3.93 -5.13 7.44
N VAL A 34 4.39 -6.37 7.31
CA VAL A 34 5.53 -6.87 8.07
C VAL A 34 6.80 -6.08 7.77
N GLY A 35 7.07 -5.81 6.49
CA GLY A 35 8.19 -4.97 6.07
C GLY A 35 8.15 -3.57 6.69
N GLY A 36 6.96 -2.96 6.71
CA GLY A 36 6.70 -1.67 7.35
C GLY A 36 6.99 -1.68 8.85
N VAL A 37 6.53 -2.72 9.56
CA VAL A 37 6.82 -2.91 10.99
C VAL A 37 8.32 -3.02 11.22
N LEU A 38 9.02 -3.95 10.54
CA LEU A 38 10.46 -4.15 10.70
C LEU A 38 11.24 -2.84 10.47
N ARG A 39 10.89 -2.10 9.43
CA ARG A 39 11.50 -0.80 9.12
C ARG A 39 11.25 0.23 10.22
N ARG A 40 10.00 0.36 10.69
CA ARG A 40 9.62 1.32 11.73
C ARG A 40 10.38 1.05 13.03
N GLU A 41 10.43 -0.21 13.45
CA GLU A 41 11.12 -0.62 14.68
C GLU A 41 12.63 -0.40 14.58
N ARG A 42 13.24 -0.76 13.43
CA ARG A 42 14.67 -0.47 13.19
C ARG A 42 14.97 1.03 13.28
N LEU A 43 14.15 1.86 12.65
CA LEU A 43 14.33 3.32 12.65
C LEU A 43 14.10 3.93 14.04
N ALA A 44 13.12 3.43 14.80
CA ALA A 44 12.88 3.84 16.18
C ALA A 44 14.11 3.56 17.07
N GLN A 45 14.78 2.44 16.83
CA GLN A 45 16.05 2.08 17.49
C GLN A 45 17.28 2.83 16.95
N LYS A 46 17.13 3.67 15.91
CA LYS A 46 18.23 4.34 15.20
C LYS A 46 19.32 3.39 14.69
N ARG A 47 18.94 2.15 14.33
CA ARG A 47 19.86 1.13 13.83
C ARG A 47 19.94 1.13 12.31
N THR A 48 21.11 0.80 11.78
CA THR A 48 21.31 0.68 10.33
C THR A 48 20.81 -0.66 9.82
N LEU A 49 20.56 -0.77 8.51
CA LEU A 49 20.26 -2.05 7.87
C LEU A 49 21.37 -3.07 8.12
N LYS A 50 22.64 -2.62 8.13
CA LYS A 50 23.80 -3.48 8.38
C LYS A 50 23.69 -4.13 9.76
N ASP A 51 23.52 -3.34 10.82
CA ASP A 51 23.47 -3.81 12.22
C ASP A 51 22.39 -4.88 12.45
N VAL A 52 21.21 -4.67 11.85
CA VAL A 52 20.08 -5.61 11.98
C VAL A 52 20.32 -6.86 11.13
N SER A 53 20.81 -6.69 9.90
CA SER A 53 21.06 -7.82 8.99
C SER A 53 22.13 -8.78 9.52
N GLU A 54 23.19 -8.25 10.13
CA GLU A 54 24.25 -9.06 10.77
C GLU A 54 23.69 -9.87 11.94
N THR A 55 22.88 -9.25 12.80
CA THR A 55 22.24 -9.91 13.95
C THR A 55 21.26 -10.99 13.48
N ALA A 56 20.45 -10.68 12.45
CA ALA A 56 19.48 -11.60 11.86
C ALA A 56 20.09 -12.68 10.96
N ARG A 57 21.42 -12.63 10.73
CA ARG A 57 22.16 -13.54 9.84
C ARG A 57 21.58 -13.61 8.42
N ILE A 58 21.14 -12.48 7.90
CA ILE A 58 20.68 -12.33 6.52
C ILE A 58 21.47 -11.22 5.81
N SER A 59 21.43 -11.19 4.48
CA SER A 59 22.14 -10.14 3.76
C SER A 59 21.43 -8.79 3.92
N MET A 60 22.23 -7.71 4.00
CA MET A 60 21.70 -6.34 4.04
C MET A 60 20.77 -6.01 2.86
N PRO A 61 21.07 -6.39 1.59
CA PRO A 61 20.15 -6.19 0.47
C PRO A 61 18.83 -6.94 0.65
N TYR A 62 18.86 -8.15 1.22
CA TYR A 62 17.64 -8.93 1.45
C TYR A 62 16.76 -8.29 2.51
N LEU A 63 17.31 -7.85 3.66
CA LEU A 63 16.57 -7.08 4.65
C LEU A 63 15.94 -5.81 4.04
N SER A 64 16.70 -5.14 3.16
CA SER A 64 16.22 -3.96 2.45
C SER A 64 14.99 -4.24 1.58
N GLU A 65 14.96 -5.38 0.88
CA GLU A 65 13.79 -5.80 0.10
C GLU A 65 12.61 -6.23 0.99
N LEU A 66 12.87 -6.85 2.15
CA LEU A 66 11.85 -7.18 3.13
C LEU A 66 11.16 -5.93 3.67
N GLU A 67 11.92 -4.92 4.09
CA GLU A 67 11.38 -3.64 4.59
C GLU A 67 10.55 -2.87 3.56
N ARG A 68 10.72 -3.18 2.28
CA ARG A 68 9.96 -2.58 1.17
C ARG A 68 8.80 -3.44 0.70
N GLY A 69 8.54 -4.59 1.33
CA GLY A 69 7.49 -5.52 0.90
C GLY A 69 7.74 -6.11 -0.49
N ARG A 70 9.01 -6.29 -0.87
CA ARG A 70 9.39 -6.80 -2.20
C ARG A 70 9.60 -8.32 -2.22
N LYS A 71 9.68 -8.95 -1.05
CA LYS A 71 9.93 -10.38 -0.87
C LYS A 71 8.98 -10.97 0.15
N GLU A 72 8.58 -12.22 -0.10
CA GLU A 72 7.95 -13.07 0.89
C GLU A 72 9.07 -13.75 1.69
N ALA A 73 9.18 -13.44 2.97
CA ALA A 73 10.12 -14.11 3.87
C ALA A 73 9.50 -15.40 4.40
N SER A 74 10.35 -16.41 4.65
CA SER A 74 9.93 -17.56 5.44
C SER A 74 9.68 -17.15 6.89
N SER A 75 8.93 -17.97 7.62
CA SER A 75 8.66 -17.74 9.04
C SER A 75 9.94 -17.66 9.88
N GLU A 76 10.97 -18.44 9.54
CA GLU A 76 12.29 -18.42 10.21
C GLU A 76 13.01 -17.09 9.99
N VAL A 77 12.97 -16.55 8.77
CA VAL A 77 13.57 -15.24 8.46
C VAL A 77 12.84 -14.12 9.21
N LEU A 78 11.52 -14.17 9.26
CA LEU A 78 10.72 -13.20 10.01
C LEU A 78 11.02 -13.27 11.52
N ALA A 79 11.12 -14.47 12.07
CA ALA A 79 11.48 -14.66 13.46
C ALA A 79 12.89 -14.13 13.76
N ALA A 80 13.88 -14.40 12.90
CA ALA A 80 15.24 -13.91 13.05
C ALA A 80 15.32 -12.37 12.96
N ALA A 81 14.60 -11.75 12.02
CA ALA A 81 14.56 -10.29 11.89
C ALA A 81 13.85 -9.62 13.07
N ALA A 82 12.75 -10.20 13.57
CA ALA A 82 12.06 -9.72 14.77
C ALA A 82 12.98 -9.80 16.00
N GLN A 83 13.61 -10.95 16.22
CA GLN A 83 14.53 -11.15 17.34
C GLN A 83 15.73 -10.21 17.26
N ALA A 84 16.26 -9.97 16.06
CA ALA A 84 17.33 -9.01 15.85
C ALA A 84 16.95 -7.59 16.27
N LEU A 85 15.65 -7.25 16.29
CA LEU A 85 15.08 -5.99 16.77
C LEU A 85 14.58 -6.07 18.23
N GLY A 86 14.83 -7.16 18.95
CA GLY A 86 14.37 -7.34 20.33
C GLY A 86 12.88 -7.65 20.46
N LEU A 87 12.24 -8.14 19.39
CA LEU A 87 10.83 -8.50 19.34
C LEU A 87 10.66 -10.02 19.27
N GLY A 88 9.59 -10.52 19.89
CA GLY A 88 9.08 -11.85 19.59
C GLY A 88 8.31 -11.87 18.27
N LEU A 89 8.16 -13.05 17.66
CA LEU A 89 7.33 -13.20 16.47
C LEU A 89 5.87 -12.79 16.75
N GLY A 90 5.34 -13.07 17.95
CA GLY A 90 4.00 -12.66 18.37
C GLY A 90 3.82 -11.13 18.40
N ASP A 91 4.85 -10.38 18.79
CA ASP A 91 4.82 -8.91 18.79
C ASP A 91 4.78 -8.38 17.37
N LEU A 92 5.61 -8.95 16.47
CA LEU A 92 5.61 -8.60 15.05
C LEU A 92 4.23 -8.83 14.41
N LEU A 93 3.60 -9.98 14.70
CA LEU A 93 2.26 -10.28 14.20
C LEU A 93 1.21 -9.31 14.74
N SER A 94 1.29 -8.96 16.03
CA SER A 94 0.35 -8.04 16.67
C SER A 94 0.46 -6.63 16.07
N LEU A 95 1.68 -6.15 15.83
CA LEU A 95 1.93 -4.85 15.19
C LEU A 95 1.44 -4.85 13.73
N ALA A 96 1.70 -5.91 12.97
CA ALA A 96 1.23 -6.02 11.59
C ALA A 96 -0.31 -6.11 11.52
N GLN A 97 -0.95 -6.78 12.49
CA GLN A 97 -2.40 -6.80 12.62
C GLN A 97 -2.96 -5.39 12.88
N GLN A 98 -2.34 -4.62 13.78
CA GLN A 98 -2.74 -3.24 14.07
C GLN A 98 -2.65 -2.35 12.82
N ASP A 99 -1.58 -2.50 12.03
CA ASP A 99 -1.41 -1.80 10.76
C ASP A 99 -2.51 -2.21 9.76
N LEU A 100 -2.84 -3.49 9.65
CA LEU A 100 -3.93 -4.00 8.79
C LEU A 100 -5.31 -3.43 9.20
N VAL A 101 -5.64 -3.46 10.48
CA VAL A 101 -6.90 -2.91 11.01
C VAL A 101 -7.00 -1.41 10.74
N SER A 102 -5.89 -0.69 10.90
CA SER A 102 -5.84 0.75 10.59
C SER A 102 -6.10 0.99 9.11
N HIS A 103 -5.45 0.24 8.22
CA HIS A 103 -5.66 0.34 6.77
C HIS A 103 -7.10 0.04 6.34
N THR A 104 -7.72 -0.99 6.91
CA THR A 104 -9.12 -1.32 6.61
C THR A 104 -10.06 -0.22 7.09
N ALA A 105 -9.89 0.29 8.33
CA ALA A 105 -10.70 1.38 8.87
C ALA A 105 -10.58 2.68 8.04
N HIS A 106 -9.38 2.99 7.53
CA HIS A 106 -9.18 4.13 6.62
C HIS A 106 -9.89 3.92 5.28
N ARG A 107 -9.90 2.69 4.74
CA ARG A 107 -10.64 2.36 3.51
C ARG A 107 -12.15 2.54 3.69
N THR A 108 -12.71 2.06 4.80
CA THR A 108 -14.15 2.19 5.08
C THR A 108 -14.58 3.65 5.18
N ARG A 109 -13.79 4.49 5.86
CA ARG A 109 -14.03 5.94 5.95
C ARG A 109 -13.95 6.63 4.58
N GLY A 110 -12.94 6.30 3.77
CA GLY A 110 -12.81 6.84 2.41
C GLY A 110 -13.97 6.46 1.49
N ARG A 111 -14.54 5.25 1.67
CA ARG A 111 -15.73 4.79 0.94
C ARG A 111 -16.99 5.57 1.36
N ALA A 112 -17.18 5.84 2.64
CA ALA A 112 -18.34 6.58 3.16
C ALA A 112 -18.32 8.07 2.77
N ALA A 113 -17.13 8.65 2.60
CA ALA A 113 -16.96 10.05 2.17
C ALA A 113 -17.07 10.26 0.65
N ALA A 114 -17.17 9.18 -0.15
CA ALA A 114 -17.41 9.33 -1.59
C ALA A 114 -18.83 9.90 -1.81
N PRO A 115 -18.98 11.07 -2.44
CA PRO A 115 -20.30 11.66 -2.63
C PRO A 115 -21.16 10.71 -3.45
N THR A 116 -22.29 10.33 -2.86
CA THR A 116 -23.41 9.71 -3.58
C THR A 116 -23.81 10.70 -4.66
N ASN A 117 -23.35 10.46 -5.89
CA ASN A 117 -23.63 11.35 -6.99
C ASN A 117 -25.11 11.17 -7.36
N GLY A 118 -25.94 12.02 -6.77
CA GLY A 118 -27.26 12.46 -7.20
C GLY A 118 -28.26 11.39 -7.60
N LEU A 119 -29.14 11.00 -6.68
CA LEU A 119 -30.55 10.74 -6.98
C LEU A 119 -31.30 10.54 -5.67
N CYS A 120 -31.83 11.62 -5.11
CA CYS A 120 -33.03 11.59 -4.29
C CYS A 120 -33.61 13.00 -4.18
N LEU A 121 -34.92 13.08 -4.44
CA LEU A 121 -35.89 14.16 -4.20
C LEU A 121 -35.99 15.27 -5.24
N ALA A 122 -36.93 15.07 -6.18
CA ALA A 122 -37.85 16.12 -6.56
C ALA A 122 -39.28 15.55 -6.52
N ALA A 123 -40.08 16.11 -5.61
CA ALA A 123 -41.55 16.17 -5.48
C ALA A 123 -42.36 14.87 -5.57
#